data_AF-A0A9D0NYN2-F1
#
_entry.id   AF-A0A9D0NYN2-F1
#
_cell.length_a   1.000
_cell.length_b   1.000
_cell.length_c   1.000
_cell.angle_alpha   90.00
_cell.angle_beta   90.00
_cell.angle_gamma   90.00
#
_symmetry.space_group_name_H-M   'P 1'
#
loop_
_entity.id
_entity.type
_entity.pdbx_description
1 polymer ?
#
loop_
_entity_poly.entity_id
_entity_poly.type
_entity_poly.pdbx_seq_one_letter_code
_entity_poly.pdbx_strand_id
1 'polypeptide(L)'
;MQVRDIMTTRVITVRMDDSLFMVKERLERLEVHHLLVLENKKIVGIISDRDFLRASSPYLNTPAETTRDTNLMNRPAHQIMSRNPITIEADASAQDAAQTMLENNVSCLPVINEEKQLEGLLTSRDLMGCFAEGCQKTKNPAAVQA
;
A
#
# COMPACT_ATOMS: atom_id res chain seq x y z
N MET A 1 -16.84 8.90 -14.41
CA MET A 1 -15.58 8.16 -14.25
C MET A 1 -15.58 7.55 -12.87
N GLN A 2 -15.56 6.23 -12.81
CA GLN A 2 -15.60 5.50 -11.56
C GLN A 2 -14.18 5.11 -11.13
N VAL A 3 -14.01 4.84 -9.85
CA VAL A 3 -12.73 4.37 -9.28
C VAL A 3 -12.22 3.13 -10.02
N ARG A 4 -13.10 2.17 -10.34
CA ARG A 4 -12.73 0.94 -11.07
C ARG A 4 -12.07 1.19 -12.43
N ASP A 5 -12.31 2.35 -13.04
CA ASP A 5 -11.81 2.68 -14.39
C ASP A 5 -10.34 3.12 -14.34
N ILE A 6 -9.90 3.66 -13.20
CA ILE A 6 -8.59 4.31 -13.02
C ILE A 6 -7.73 3.65 -11.95
N MET A 7 -8.30 2.76 -11.13
CA MET A 7 -7.57 2.07 -10.07
C MET A 7 -6.53 1.09 -10.62
N THR A 8 -5.47 0.89 -9.84
CA THR A 8 -4.52 -0.20 -10.05
C THR A 8 -5.09 -1.48 -9.44
N THR A 9 -5.43 -2.45 -10.29
CA THR A 9 -5.92 -3.78 -9.87
C THR A 9 -4.82 -4.69 -9.33
N ARG A 10 -3.57 -4.42 -9.71
CA ARG A 10 -2.39 -5.20 -9.30
C ARG A 10 -1.72 -4.55 -8.10
N VAL A 11 -2.22 -4.93 -6.93
CA VAL A 11 -1.78 -4.42 -5.64
C VAL A 11 -0.77 -5.36 -5.01
N ILE A 12 0.31 -4.78 -4.49
CA ILE A 12 1.31 -5.52 -3.73
C ILE A 12 0.86 -5.54 -2.28
N THR A 13 0.77 -6.75 -1.74
CA THR A 13 0.22 -7.01 -0.41
C THR A 13 1.19 -7.81 0.43
N VAL A 14 1.08 -7.67 1.74
CA VAL A 14 1.76 -8.50 2.74
C VAL A 14 0.75 -9.05 3.74
N ARG A 15 1.12 -10.12 4.43
CA ARG A 15 0.33 -10.70 5.52
C ARG A 15 0.70 -10.07 6.86
N MET A 16 -0.19 -10.19 7.83
CA MET A 16 0.02 -9.71 9.20
C MET A 16 1.31 -10.23 9.85
N ASP A 17 1.62 -11.50 9.58
CA ASP A 17 2.75 -12.22 10.19
C ASP A 17 4.03 -12.16 9.35
N ASP A 18 4.01 -11.50 8.19
CA ASP A 18 5.20 -11.34 7.36
C ASP A 18 6.22 -10.49 8.11
N SER A 19 7.49 -10.85 8.02
CA SER A 19 8.55 -10.14 8.72
C SER A 19 8.86 -8.78 8.08
N LEU A 20 9.41 -7.87 8.87
CA LEU A 20 9.96 -6.61 8.39
C LEU A 20 11.00 -6.79 7.27
N PHE A 21 11.75 -7.90 7.27
CA PHE A 21 12.62 -8.27 6.16
C PHE A 21 11.84 -8.47 4.86
N MET A 22 10.74 -9.22 4.89
CA MET A 22 9.87 -9.42 3.72
C MET A 22 9.26 -8.09 3.25
N VAL A 23 8.82 -7.25 4.20
CA VAL A 23 8.31 -5.90 3.89
C VAL A 23 9.38 -5.06 3.18
N LYS A 24 10.62 -5.03 3.71
CA LYS A 24 11.76 -4.33 3.10
C LYS A 24 12.01 -4.83 1.67
N GLU A 25 12.09 -6.14 1.49
CA GLU A 25 12.35 -6.75 0.19
C GLU A 25 11.26 -6.35 -0.82
N ARG A 26 9.98 -6.34 -0.42
CA ARG A 26 8.86 -5.95 -1.28
C ARG A 26 8.89 -4.47 -1.63
N LEU A 27 9.22 -3.57 -0.69
CA LEU A 27 9.36 -2.13 -0.95
C LEU A 27 10.51 -1.87 -1.93
N GLU A 28 11.70 -2.44 -1.68
CA GLU A 28 12.91 -2.18 -2.46
C GLU A 28 12.86 -2.81 -3.87
N ARG A 29 12.38 -4.06 -4.00
CA ARG A 29 12.40 -4.77 -5.29
C ARG A 29 11.29 -4.36 -6.24
N LEU A 30 10.17 -3.86 -5.71
CA LEU A 30 8.98 -3.57 -6.51
C LEU A 30 8.76 -2.06 -6.70
N GLU A 31 9.68 -1.22 -6.20
CA GLU A 31 9.66 0.24 -6.30
C GLU A 31 8.30 0.84 -5.91
N VAL A 32 7.71 0.31 -4.83
CA VAL A 32 6.41 0.79 -4.31
C VAL A 32 6.58 1.43 -2.95
N HIS A 33 5.84 2.52 -2.74
CA HIS A 33 5.89 3.31 -1.52
C HIS A 33 4.87 2.87 -0.45
N HIS A 34 3.93 1.99 -0.83
CA HIS A 34 2.83 1.55 0.02
C HIS A 34 2.56 0.06 -0.19
N LEU A 35 2.47 -0.68 0.91
CA LEU A 35 2.09 -2.09 0.95
C LEU A 35 0.78 -2.24 1.71
N LEU A 36 -0.15 -2.99 1.13
CA LEU A 36 -1.42 -3.28 1.79
C LEU A 36 -1.29 -4.54 2.65
N VAL A 37 -1.72 -4.46 3.90
CA VAL A 37 -1.70 -5.61 4.80
C VAL A 37 -3.04 -6.31 4.76
N LEU A 38 -3.02 -7.59 4.44
CA LEU A 38 -4.21 -8.43 4.34
C LEU A 38 -4.27 -9.46 5.48
N GLU A 39 -5.47 -9.71 5.96
CA GLU A 39 -5.82 -10.83 6.83
C GLU A 39 -7.09 -11.48 6.30
N ASN A 40 -7.07 -12.78 6.00
CA ASN A 40 -8.22 -13.51 5.47
C ASN A 40 -8.89 -12.81 4.25
N LYS A 41 -8.07 -12.25 3.33
CA LYS A 41 -8.46 -11.46 2.15
C LYS A 41 -9.08 -10.09 2.44
N LYS A 42 -9.19 -9.69 3.70
CA LYS A 42 -9.65 -8.35 4.10
C LYS A 42 -8.45 -7.45 4.32
N ILE A 43 -8.59 -6.19 3.92
CA ILE A 43 -7.58 -5.20 4.24
C ILE A 43 -7.69 -4.79 5.70
N VAL A 44 -6.56 -4.87 6.40
CA VAL A 44 -6.47 -4.58 7.84
C VAL A 44 -5.46 -3.47 8.15
N GLY A 45 -4.58 -3.16 7.20
CA GLY A 45 -3.59 -2.10 7.38
C GLY A 45 -2.91 -1.67 6.10
N ILE A 46 -2.12 -0.61 6.23
CA ILE A 46 -1.20 -0.13 5.20
C ILE A 46 0.17 0.11 5.85
N ILE A 47 1.23 -0.16 5.09
CA ILE A 47 2.61 0.13 5.47
C ILE A 47 3.17 1.04 4.39
N SER A 48 3.53 2.26 4.76
CA SER A 48 4.27 3.18 3.90
C SER A 48 5.78 3.11 4.16
N ASP A 49 6.57 3.70 3.28
CA ASP A 49 8.02 3.90 3.52
C ASP A 49 8.28 4.58 4.87
N ARG A 50 7.43 5.53 5.28
CA ARG A 50 7.55 6.22 6.56
C ARG A 50 7.32 5.29 7.75
N ASP A 51 6.37 4.38 7.64
CA ASP A 51 6.10 3.40 8.70
C ASP A 51 7.25 2.41 8.82
N PHE A 52 7.76 1.94 7.67
CA PHE A 52 8.94 1.08 7.62
C PHE A 52 10.17 1.76 8.20
N LEU A 53 10.50 2.99 7.78
CA LEU A 53 11.67 3.75 8.26
C LEU A 53 11.60 4.05 9.77
N ARG A 54 10.40 4.24 10.33
CA ARG A 54 10.22 4.41 11.78
C ARG A 54 10.43 3.13 12.56
N ALA A 55 10.17 1.98 11.94
CA ALA A 55 10.28 0.68 12.58
C ALA A 55 11.62 0.00 12.35
N SER A 56 12.39 0.46 11.37
CA SER A 56 13.72 -0.02 11.04
C SER A 56 14.79 0.73 11.85
N SER A 57 15.98 0.14 12.00
CA SER A 57 17.08 0.82 12.67
C SER A 57 17.79 1.77 11.68
N PRO A 58 18.17 2.99 12.12
CA PRO A 58 18.92 3.93 11.28
C PRO A 58 20.32 3.41 10.90
N TYR A 59 20.79 2.35 11.57
CA TYR A 59 22.10 1.73 11.32
C TYR A 59 22.03 0.53 10.37
N LEU A 60 20.84 0.13 9.90
CA LEU A 60 20.70 -0.99 8.95
C LEU A 60 21.46 -0.71 7.65
N ASN A 61 22.20 -1.72 7.17
CA ASN A 61 23.09 -1.62 6.02
C ASN A 61 24.22 -0.58 6.19
N THR A 62 24.58 -0.21 7.43
CA THR A 62 25.74 0.64 7.70
C THR A 62 26.83 -0.16 8.41
N PRO A 63 28.10 0.29 8.38
CA PRO A 63 29.18 -0.38 9.13
C PRO A 63 28.97 -0.43 10.64
N ALA A 64 28.03 0.37 11.18
CA ALA A 64 27.64 0.39 12.59
C ALA A 64 26.50 -0.60 12.91
N GLU A 65 26.06 -1.42 11.95
CA GLU A 65 24.99 -2.40 12.13
C GLU A 65 25.36 -3.45 13.20
N THR A 66 24.44 -3.67 14.14
CA THR A 66 24.58 -4.63 15.24
C THR A 66 23.60 -5.80 15.11
N THR A 67 23.79 -6.84 15.93
CA THR A 67 22.82 -7.94 16.05
C THR A 67 21.44 -7.47 16.50
N ARG A 68 21.34 -6.33 17.21
CA ARG A 68 20.03 -5.78 17.60
C ARG A 68 19.27 -5.24 16.39
N ASP A 69 19.98 -4.60 15.46
CA ASP A 69 19.39 -4.00 14.26
C ASP A 69 18.83 -5.07 13.32
N THR A 70 19.57 -6.16 13.12
CA THR A 70 19.09 -7.33 12.36
C THR A 70 17.90 -8.01 13.03
N ASN A 71 17.85 -8.06 14.37
CA ASN A 71 16.69 -8.63 15.07
C ASN A 71 15.41 -7.81 14.91
N LEU A 72 15.49 -6.49 14.67
CA LEU A 72 14.30 -5.69 14.34
C LEU A 72 13.64 -6.21 13.06
N MET A 73 14.41 -6.75 12.10
CA MET A 73 13.87 -7.27 10.83
C MET A 73 12.99 -8.52 10.99
N ASN A 74 13.02 -9.18 12.16
CA ASN A 74 12.16 -10.32 12.46
C ASN A 74 10.78 -9.92 13.01
N ARG A 75 10.52 -8.63 13.28
CA ARG A 75 9.20 -8.22 13.77
C ARG A 75 8.14 -8.39 12.67
N PRO A 76 6.93 -8.81 13.03
CA PRO A 76 5.84 -8.99 12.06
C PRO A 76 5.25 -7.64 11.61
N ALA A 77 4.72 -7.62 10.39
CA ALA A 77 4.15 -6.46 9.72
C ALA A 77 3.04 -5.79 10.53
N HIS A 78 2.22 -6.57 11.26
CA HIS A 78 1.13 -6.04 12.08
C HIS A 78 1.58 -5.12 13.24
N GLN A 79 2.87 -5.13 13.60
CA GLN A 79 3.44 -4.24 14.62
C GLN A 79 3.79 -2.85 14.09
N ILE A 80 3.93 -2.72 12.77
CA ILE A 80 4.40 -1.47 12.14
C ILE A 80 3.33 -0.83 11.25
N MET A 81 2.29 -1.59 10.87
CA MET A 81 1.25 -1.11 9.99
C MET A 81 0.39 -0.03 10.64
N SER A 82 -0.06 0.91 9.81
CA SER A 82 -1.16 1.80 10.14
C SER A 82 -2.48 1.04 10.00
N ARG A 83 -3.22 0.95 11.11
CA ARG A 83 -4.50 0.21 11.19
C ARG A 83 -5.64 1.03 10.62
N ASN A 84 -6.70 0.36 10.19
CA ASN A 84 -7.93 0.95 9.68
C ASN A 84 -7.67 1.93 8.53
N PRO A 85 -7.13 1.45 7.39
CA PRO A 85 -6.90 2.32 6.25
C PRO A 85 -8.23 2.88 5.74
N ILE A 86 -8.22 4.12 5.27
CA ILE A 86 -9.38 4.74 4.63
C ILE A 86 -9.57 4.09 3.26
N THR A 87 -10.69 3.41 3.08
CA THR A 87 -11.02 2.66 1.86
C THR A 87 -12.10 3.36 1.05
N ILE A 88 -12.22 2.98 -0.22
CA ILE A 88 -13.29 3.43 -1.11
C ILE A 88 -13.86 2.25 -1.91
N GLU A 89 -15.10 2.36 -2.35
CA GLU A 89 -15.75 1.36 -3.19
C GLU A 89 -15.39 1.56 -4.68
N ALA A 90 -15.39 0.47 -5.45
CA ALA A 90 -14.98 0.49 -6.86
C ALA A 90 -15.95 1.26 -7.77
N ASP A 91 -17.21 1.38 -7.36
CA ASP A 91 -18.28 2.09 -8.06
C ASP A 91 -18.35 3.60 -7.74
N ALA A 92 -17.67 4.04 -6.67
CA ALA A 92 -17.57 5.43 -6.29
C ALA A 92 -16.96 6.29 -7.43
N SER A 93 -17.29 7.58 -7.44
CA SER A 93 -16.73 8.47 -8.45
C SER A 93 -15.28 8.85 -8.14
N ALA A 94 -14.51 9.16 -9.19
CA ALA A 94 -13.16 9.67 -9.00
C ALA A 94 -13.12 11.00 -8.22
N GLN A 95 -14.21 11.77 -8.25
CA GLN A 95 -14.34 13.00 -7.47
C GLN A 95 -14.49 12.69 -5.97
N ASP A 96 -15.32 11.71 -5.61
CA ASP A 96 -15.48 11.26 -4.23
C ASP A 96 -14.16 10.71 -3.68
N ALA A 97 -13.42 9.99 -4.53
CA ALA A 97 -12.08 9.52 -4.19
C ALA A 97 -11.11 10.67 -3.90
N ALA A 98 -11.08 11.68 -4.77
CA ALA A 98 -10.23 12.85 -4.57
C ALA A 98 -10.61 13.63 -3.30
N GLN A 99 -11.92 13.79 -3.04
CA GLN A 99 -12.42 14.43 -1.83
C GLN A 99 -12.03 13.65 -0.58
N THR A 100 -12.23 12.33 -0.57
CA THR A 100 -11.85 11.45 0.55
C THR A 100 -10.35 11.52 0.84
N MET A 101 -9.51 11.56 -0.20
CA MET A 101 -8.06 11.74 -0.06
C MET A 101 -7.70 13.08 0.60
N LEU A 102 -8.33 14.18 0.17
CA LEU A 102 -8.08 15.51 0.71
C LEU A 102 -8.55 15.65 2.16
N GLU A 103 -9.76 15.19 2.47
CA GLU A 103 -10.34 15.28 3.81
C GLU A 103 -9.53 14.50 4.85
N ASN A 104 -9.01 13.33 4.45
CA ASN A 104 -8.24 12.45 5.35
C ASN A 104 -6.72 12.67 5.25
N ASN A 105 -6.25 13.61 4.41
CA ASN A 105 -4.83 13.83 4.12
C ASN A 105 -4.08 12.54 3.73
N VAL A 106 -4.73 11.65 2.95
CA VAL A 106 -4.14 10.41 2.46
C VAL A 106 -3.87 10.48 0.96
N SER A 107 -2.76 9.92 0.52
CA SER A 107 -2.36 9.92 -0.90
C SER A 107 -2.77 8.65 -1.65
N CYS A 108 -3.31 7.66 -0.93
CA CYS A 108 -3.76 6.40 -1.49
C CYS A 108 -5.02 5.90 -0.77
N LEU A 109 -5.89 5.26 -1.54
CA LEU A 109 -7.14 4.66 -1.09
C LEU A 109 -7.18 3.21 -1.59
N PRO A 110 -7.17 2.22 -0.69
CA PRO A 110 -7.45 0.85 -1.07
C PRO A 110 -8.91 0.73 -1.51
N VAL A 111 -9.10 0.10 -2.67
CA VAL A 111 -10.42 -0.09 -3.26
C VAL A 111 -10.95 -1.44 -2.82
N ILE A 112 -12.13 -1.44 -2.22
CA ILE A 112 -12.79 -2.64 -1.72
C ILE A 112 -14.14 -2.86 -2.40
N ASN A 113 -14.63 -4.09 -2.34
CA ASN A 113 -15.99 -4.43 -2.73
C ASN A 113 -16.95 -4.45 -1.53
N GLU A 114 -18.22 -4.76 -1.81
CA GLU A 114 -19.28 -4.90 -0.80
C GLU A 114 -18.94 -5.92 0.31
N GLU A 115 -18.14 -6.95 0.00
CA GLU A 115 -17.68 -7.96 0.97
C GLU A 115 -16.44 -7.51 1.79
N LYS A 116 -15.98 -6.26 1.61
CA LYS A 116 -14.76 -5.69 2.19
C LYS A 116 -13.48 -6.41 1.76
N GLN A 117 -13.51 -7.04 0.59
CA GLN A 117 -12.33 -7.65 -0.03
C GLN A 117 -11.64 -6.61 -0.91
N LEU A 118 -10.31 -6.69 -0.96
CA LEU A 118 -9.49 -5.78 -1.75
C LEU A 118 -9.62 -6.08 -3.25
N GLU A 119 -10.02 -5.08 -4.04
CA GLU A 119 -10.09 -5.16 -5.51
C GLU A 119 -8.98 -4.35 -6.21
N GLY A 120 -8.43 -3.34 -5.53
CA GLY A 120 -7.39 -2.51 -6.11
C GLY A 120 -6.85 -1.44 -5.16
N LEU A 121 -6.00 -0.58 -5.70
CA LEU A 121 -5.46 0.60 -5.03
C LEU A 121 -5.61 1.79 -5.97
N LEU A 122 -6.08 2.90 -5.42
CA LEU A 122 -6.11 4.17 -6.10
C LEU A 122 -5.13 5.12 -5.44
N THR A 123 -4.24 5.73 -6.22
CA THR A 123 -3.31 6.74 -5.75
C THR A 123 -3.62 8.11 -6.33
N SER A 124 -3.11 9.17 -5.69
CA SER A 124 -3.20 10.53 -6.25
C SER A 124 -2.56 10.64 -7.63
N ARG A 125 -1.54 9.81 -7.92
CA ARG A 125 -0.91 9.72 -9.24
C ARG A 125 -1.86 9.17 -10.30
N ASP A 126 -2.68 8.17 -9.95
CA ASP A 126 -3.67 7.60 -10.87
C ASP A 126 -4.74 8.64 -11.23
N LEU A 127 -5.20 9.42 -10.24
CA LEU A 127 -6.10 10.55 -10.46
C LEU A 127 -5.46 11.58 -11.41
N MET A 128 -4.24 12.03 -11.12
CA MET A 128 -3.51 13.00 -11.97
C MET A 128 -3.26 12.48 -13.38
N GLY A 129 -2.81 11.22 -13.51
CA GLY A 129 -2.57 10.57 -14.79
C GLY A 129 -3.85 10.50 -15.62
N CYS A 130 -4.99 10.21 -14.98
CA CYS A 130 -6.26 10.21 -15.67
C CYS A 130 -6.67 11.60 -16.21
N PHE A 131 -6.39 12.68 -15.46
CA PHE A 131 -6.64 14.04 -15.93
C PHE A 131 -5.70 14.46 -17.07
N ALA A 132 -4.46 13.98 -17.08
CA ALA A 132 -3.44 14.36 -18.05
C ALA A 132 -3.48 13.55 -19.35
N GLU A 133 -3.65 12.23 -19.29
CA GLU A 133 -3.50 11.31 -20.43
C GLU A 133 -4.85 10.88 -21.04
N GLY A 134 -5.97 11.20 -20.38
CA GLY A 134 -7.30 10.80 -20.80
C GLY A 134 -7.51 9.29 -20.65
N CYS A 135 -7.97 8.85 -19.48
CA CYS A 135 -8.58 7.54 -19.21
C CYS A 135 -8.04 6.33 -20.02
N GLN A 136 -6.72 6.18 -20.14
CA GLN A 136 -6.12 4.97 -20.69
C GLN A 136 -5.42 4.18 -19.59
N LYS A 137 -5.76 2.90 -19.51
CA LYS A 137 -5.23 1.95 -18.53
C LYS A 137 -3.70 1.96 -18.59
N THR A 138 -3.05 2.52 -17.57
CA THR A 138 -1.62 2.30 -17.34
C THR A 138 -1.44 0.84 -16.93
N LYS A 139 -1.13 -0.01 -17.91
CA LYS A 139 -0.65 -1.38 -17.66
C LYS A 139 0.68 -1.27 -16.92
N ASN A 140 0.70 -1.47 -15.60
CA ASN A 140 1.92 -1.82 -14.91
C ASN A 140 1.90 -3.32 -14.53
N PRO A 141 2.91 -4.12 -14.92
CA PRO A 141 2.99 -5.53 -14.58
C PRO A 141 3.78 -5.71 -13.29
N ALA A 142 3.10 -5.84 -12.16
CA ALA A 142 3.70 -6.49 -10.99
C ALA A 142 2.67 -7.43 -10.38
N ALA A 143 3.08 -8.69 -10.23
CA ALA A 143 2.22 -9.83 -9.96
C ALA A 143 1.54 -9.76 -8.59
N VAL A 144 0.33 -10.31 -8.51
CA VAL A 144 -0.27 -10.75 -7.24
C VAL A 144 0.60 -11.89 -6.74
N GLN A 145 1.49 -11.61 -5.80
CA GLN A 145 2.18 -12.63 -5.04
C GLN A 145 1.92 -12.35 -3.57
N ALA A 146 1.15 -13.25 -2.96
CA ALA A 146 1.10 -13.42 -1.52
C ALA A 146 2.48 -13.81 -0.96
#